data_AF-A0A1Z7YYU9-F1
#
_entry.id   AF-A0A1Z7YYU9-F1
#
_cell.length_a   1.000
_cell.length_b   1.000
_cell.length_c   1.000
_cell.angle_alpha   90.00
_cell.angle_beta   90.00
_cell.angle_gamma   90.00
#
_symmetry.space_group_name_H-M   'P 1'
#
loop_
_entity.id
_entity.type
_entity.pdbx_description
1 polymer ?
#
loop_
_entity_poly.entity_id
_entity_poly.type
_entity_poly.pdbx_seq_one_letter_code
_entity_poly.pdbx_strand_id
1 'polypeptide(L)'
;MTYLATHVEITDLPNRYLFKQHLSKSIQSSDLESNAILFLDLDHFKNINDAQGHEIGNAVLVEIAKILTTTFSLVLAAMSLSFL
;
A
#
# COMPACT_ATOMS: atom_id res chain seq x y z
N MET A 1 -17.18 2.94 -10.61
CA MET A 1 -16.22 4.06 -10.82
C MET A 1 -15.51 4.51 -9.54
N THR A 2 -16.10 4.34 -8.34
CA THR A 2 -15.50 4.76 -7.06
C THR A 2 -14.27 3.94 -6.62
N TYR A 3 -14.18 2.67 -7.04
CA TYR A 3 -13.14 1.74 -6.57
C TYR A 3 -11.72 2.13 -7.01
N LEU A 4 -11.54 2.46 -8.29
CA LEU A 4 -10.25 2.93 -8.84
C LEU A 4 -9.83 4.30 -8.31
N ALA A 5 -10.79 5.09 -7.78
CA ALA A 5 -10.49 6.36 -7.15
C ALA A 5 -9.88 6.20 -5.74
N THR A 6 -10.02 5.02 -5.13
CA THR A 6 -9.61 4.76 -3.75
C THR A 6 -8.62 3.60 -3.58
N HIS A 7 -8.43 2.76 -4.60
CA HIS A 7 -7.54 1.59 -4.54
C HIS A 7 -6.54 1.57 -5.70
N VAL A 8 -5.41 0.87 -5.48
CA VAL A 8 -4.46 0.51 -6.53
C VAL A 8 -4.97 -0.75 -7.22
N GLU A 9 -5.18 -0.68 -8.53
CA GLU A 9 -5.82 -1.75 -9.32
C GLU A 9 -5.14 -3.11 -9.17
N ILE A 10 -3.80 -3.13 -9.07
CA ILE A 10 -3.05 -4.38 -9.09
C ILE A 10 -2.91 -5.05 -7.72
N THR A 11 -2.84 -4.27 -6.63
CA THR A 11 -2.63 -4.82 -5.28
C THR A 11 -3.87 -4.80 -4.42
N ASP A 12 -4.94 -4.14 -4.88
CA ASP A 12 -6.17 -3.91 -4.15
C ASP A 12 -6.00 -3.08 -2.86
N LEU A 13 -4.81 -2.51 -2.64
CA LEU A 13 -4.53 -1.71 -1.46
C LEU A 13 -5.13 -0.30 -1.59
N PRO A 14 -5.51 0.32 -0.46
CA PRO A 14 -5.88 1.73 -0.43
C PRO A 14 -4.80 2.58 -1.09
N ASN A 15 -5.20 3.41 -2.04
CA ASN A 15 -4.28 4.35 -2.65
C ASN A 15 -3.95 5.50 -1.68
N ARG A 16 -3.01 6.36 -2.07
CA ARG A 16 -2.58 7.51 -1.25
C ARG A 16 -3.73 8.45 -0.86
N TYR A 17 -4.76 8.56 -1.70
CA TYR A 17 -5.93 9.40 -1.41
C TYR A 17 -6.73 8.81 -0.24
N LEU A 18 -7.12 7.54 -0.33
CA LEU A 18 -7.87 6.87 0.72
C LEU A 18 -7.06 6.81 2.03
N PHE A 19 -5.75 6.51 1.94
CA PHE A 19 -4.83 6.59 3.08
C PHE A 19 -4.91 7.93 3.83
N LYS A 20 -4.82 9.06 3.12
CA LYS A 20 -4.87 10.39 3.72
C LYS A 20 -6.22 10.69 4.35
N GLN A 21 -7.31 10.21 3.77
CA GLN A 21 -8.65 10.37 4.36
C GLN A 21 -8.75 9.62 5.69
N HIS A 22 -8.25 8.39 5.76
CA HIS A 22 -8.22 7.63 7.02
C HIS A 22 -7.30 8.28 8.06
N LEU A 23 -6.10 8.70 7.66
CA LEU A 23 -5.18 9.39 8.54
C LEU A 23 -5.79 10.67 9.13
N SER A 24 -6.45 11.49 8.30
CA SER A 24 -7.13 12.70 8.75
C SER A 24 -8.22 12.41 9.79
N LYS A 25 -8.98 11.33 9.61
CA LYS A 25 -10.00 10.88 10.56
C LYS A 25 -9.39 10.40 11.88
N SER A 26 -8.32 9.61 11.80
CA SER A 26 -7.59 9.08 12.97
C SER A 26 -6.94 10.20 13.78
N ILE A 27 -6.43 11.26 13.15
CA ILE A 27 -5.90 12.44 13.85
C ILE A 27 -7.02 13.21 14.57
N GLN A 28 -8.23 13.25 14.00
CA GLN A 28 -9.37 13.96 14.57
C GLN A 28 -10.14 13.17 15.63
N SER A 29 -9.91 11.85 15.74
CA SER A 29 -10.58 11.04 16.75
C SER A 29 -10.08 11.41 18.15
N SER A 30 -10.99 11.53 19.10
CA SER A 30 -10.68 11.76 20.52
C SER A 30 -10.23 10.48 21.25
N ASP A 31 -10.05 9.38 20.53
CA ASP A 31 -9.56 8.13 21.10
C ASP A 31 -8.10 8.27 21.53
N LEU A 32 -7.79 7.78 22.73
CA LEU A 32 -6.43 7.76 23.29
C LEU A 32 -5.55 6.65 22.69
N GLU A 33 -6.04 5.95 21.68
CA GLU A 33 -5.32 4.92 20.94
C GLU A 33 -4.15 5.54 20.17
N SER A 34 -2.94 5.06 20.45
CA SER A 34 -1.73 5.52 19.77
C SER A 34 -1.67 4.94 18.37
N ASN A 35 -1.83 5.79 17.36
CA ASN A 35 -1.70 5.41 15.95
C ASN A 35 -0.22 5.46 15.52
N ALA A 36 0.25 4.42 14.84
CA ALA A 36 1.57 4.38 14.22
C ALA A 36 1.44 4.35 12.69
N ILE A 37 2.37 5.01 11.99
CA ILE A 37 2.48 4.95 10.54
C ILE A 37 3.72 4.17 10.17
N LEU A 38 3.55 3.14 9.35
CA LEU A 38 4.63 2.36 8.76
C LEU A 38 4.84 2.80 7.30
N PHE A 39 6.05 3.22 6.98
CA PHE A 39 6.51 3.38 5.60
C PHE A 39 7.39 2.20 5.24
N LEU A 40 7.09 1.55 4.12
CA LEU A 40 7.79 0.38 3.62
C LEU A 40 8.15 0.62 2.15
N ASP A 41 9.40 0.36 1.82
CA ASP A 41 9.91 0.33 0.44
C ASP A 41 10.49 -1.06 0.16
N LEU A 42 10.47 -1.46 -1.11
CA LEU A 42 10.94 -2.78 -1.52
C LEU A 42 12.36 -2.67 -2.09
N ASP A 43 13.33 -3.10 -1.29
CA ASP A 43 14.73 -3.10 -1.67
C ASP A 43 14.93 -3.84 -3.00
N HIS A 44 15.65 -3.19 -3.93
CA HIS A 44 16.00 -3.76 -5.23
C HIS A 44 14.82 -4.24 -6.09
N PHE A 45 13.59 -3.79 -5.85
CA PHE A 45 12.43 -4.22 -6.63
C PHE A 45 12.57 -3.94 -8.13
N LYS A 46 13.23 -2.84 -8.51
CA LYS A 46 13.56 -2.53 -9.91
C LYS A 46 14.39 -3.64 -10.58
N ASN A 47 15.30 -4.29 -9.86
CA ASN A 47 16.10 -5.39 -10.41
C ASN A 47 15.21 -6.59 -10.79
N ILE A 48 14.10 -6.81 -10.08
CA ILE A 48 13.12 -7.84 -10.43
C ILE A 48 12.42 -7.46 -11.75
N ASN A 49 11.97 -6.21 -11.87
CA ASN A 49 11.36 -5.70 -13.12
C ASN A 49 12.33 -5.82 -14.30
N ASP A 50 13.58 -5.38 -14.11
CA ASP A 50 14.59 -5.35 -15.17
C ASP A 50 15.00 -6.78 -15.60
N ALA A 51 15.04 -7.74 -14.67
CA ALA A 51 15.47 -9.12 -14.95
C ALA A 51 14.33 -10.05 -15.39
N GLN A 52 13.11 -9.84 -14.91
CA GLN A 52 11.99 -10.78 -15.06
C GLN A 52 10.75 -10.15 -15.71
N GLY A 53 10.78 -8.84 -16.01
CA GLY A 53 9.68 -8.10 -16.59
C GLY A 53 8.65 -7.63 -15.56
N HIS A 54 7.86 -6.64 -15.96
CA HIS A 54 6.85 -6.00 -15.11
C HIS A 54 5.76 -6.97 -14.64
N GLU A 55 5.38 -7.98 -15.44
CA GLU A 55 4.39 -8.98 -15.04
C GLU A 55 4.81 -9.76 -13.78
N ILE A 56 6.09 -10.12 -13.68
CA ILE A 56 6.63 -10.80 -12.49
C ILE A 56 6.75 -9.83 -11.32
N GLY A 57 7.21 -8.60 -11.55
CA GLY A 57 7.22 -7.57 -10.51
C GLY A 57 5.83 -7.32 -9.94
N ASN A 58 4.82 -7.22 -10.80
CA ASN A 58 3.42 -7.10 -10.43
C ASN A 58 2.93 -8.26 -9.54
N ALA A 59 3.25 -9.49 -9.91
CA ALA A 59 2.92 -10.67 -9.10
C ALA A 59 3.58 -10.62 -7.71
N VAL A 60 4.82 -10.12 -7.62
CA VAL A 60 5.52 -9.90 -6.34
C VAL A 60 4.79 -8.83 -5.51
N LEU A 61 4.36 -7.71 -6.10
CA LEU A 61 3.60 -6.68 -5.39
C LEU A 61 2.27 -7.20 -4.83
N VAL A 62 1.57 -8.02 -5.62
CA VAL A 62 0.33 -8.69 -5.18
C VAL A 62 0.59 -9.55 -3.95
N GLU A 63 1.65 -10.35 -3.95
CA GLU A 63 1.95 -11.24 -2.83
C GLU A 63 2.35 -10.46 -1.57
N ILE A 64 3.10 -9.38 -1.72
CA ILE A 64 3.46 -8.49 -0.61
C ILE A 64 2.20 -7.83 -0.03
N ALA A 65 1.27 -7.39 -0.87
CA ALA A 65 0.00 -6.82 -0.42
C ALA A 65 -0.81 -7.84 0.42
N LYS A 66 -0.84 -9.11 0.01
CA LYS A 66 -1.48 -10.19 0.80
C LYS A 66 -0.79 -10.41 2.14
N ILE A 67 0.54 -10.43 2.17
CA ILE A 67 1.32 -10.58 3.41
C ILE A 67 0.98 -9.45 4.38
N LEU A 68 0.99 -8.20 3.88
CA LEU A 68 0.67 -7.03 4.70
C LEU A 68 -0.74 -7.11 5.26
N THR A 69 -1.75 -7.40 4.42
CA THR A 69 -3.16 -7.44 4.82
C THR A 69 -3.49 -8.62 5.74
N THR A 70 -2.71 -9.69 5.68
CA THR A 70 -2.82 -10.83 6.62
C THR A 70 -2.15 -10.51 7.96
N THR A 71 -1.06 -9.75 7.96
CA THR A 71 -0.26 -9.47 9.16
C THR A 71 -0.84 -8.32 9.99
N PHE A 72 -1.38 -7.29 9.34
CA PHE A 72 -1.91 -6.11 10.01
C PHE A 72 -3.42 -6.02 9.82
N SER A 73 -4.15 -5.89 10.93
CA SER A 73 -5.61 -5.76 10.93
C SER A 73 -6.11 -4.46 10.26
N LEU A 74 -5.23 -3.47 10.09
CA LEU A 74 -5.49 -2.25 9.32
C LEU A 74 -4.22 -1.86 8.54
N VAL A 75 -4.13 -2.24 7.27
CA VAL A 75 -3.06 -1.78 6.38
C VAL A 75 -3.47 -0.48 5.70
N LEU A 76 -3.01 0.63 6.28
CA LEU A 76 -2.96 1.92 5.60
C LEU A 76 -1.57 2.04 4.94
N ALA A 77 -1.32 1.24 3.90
CA ALA A 77 -0.04 1.28 3.19
C ALA A 77 -0.07 2.33 2.08
N ALA A 78 0.72 3.38 2.24
CA ALA A 78 1.14 4.19 1.10
C ALA A 78 2.36 3.53 0.46
N MET A 79 2.14 2.53 -0.42
CA MET A 79 3.22 2.09 -1.30
C MET A 79 3.56 3.26 -2.22
N SER A 80 4.79 3.77 -2.09
CA SER A 80 5.32 4.76 -3.00
C SER A 80 5.59 4.08 -4.35
N LEU A 81 4.65 4.17 -5.29
CA LEU A 81 4.95 3.91 -6.70
C LEU A 81 5.87 5.02 -7.20
N SER A 82 7.17 4.90 -6.93
CA SER A 82 8.18 5.79 -7.53
C SER A 82 8.99 5.12 -8.63
N PHE A 83 8.70 3.87 -8.99
CA PHE A 83 9.45 3.15 -10.02
C PHE A 83 8.60 2.13 -10.80
N LEU A 84 7.46 2.57 -11.32
CA LEU A 84 7.10 2.18 -12.70
C LEU A 84 7.84 3.13 -13.64
#